data_AF-A0A8E2IZN2-F1
#
_entry.id   AF-A0A8E2IZN2-F1
#
_cell.length_a   1.000
_cell.length_b   1.000
_cell.length_c   1.000
_cell.angle_alpha   90.00
_cell.angle_beta   90.00
_cell.angle_gamma   90.00
#
_symmetry.space_group_name_H-M   'P 1'
#
loop_
_entity.id
_entity.type
_entity.pdbx_description
1 polymer ?
#
loop_
_entity_poly.entity_id
_entity_poly.type
_entity_poly.pdbx_seq_one_letter_code
_entity_poly.pdbx_strand_id
1 'polypeptide(L)'
;MTLWVVPEGMASAAAAVEALSARLAAAHAAAAPTISAVVAPAADPVSLSTAAGLSACGIEHVGVATQGVEELTRSGVGLGTA
;
A
#
# COMPACT_ATOMS: atom_id res chain seq x y z
N MET A 1 -37.07 15.26 9.20
CA MET A 1 -35.88 14.98 10.01
C MET A 1 -35.39 13.60 9.61
N THR A 2 -34.23 13.52 8.96
CA THR A 2 -33.66 12.25 8.52
C THR A 2 -32.40 12.03 9.35
N LEU A 3 -32.38 10.98 10.16
CA LEU A 3 -31.21 10.60 10.94
C LEU A 3 -30.34 9.74 10.03
N TRP A 4 -29.14 10.23 9.70
CA TRP A 4 -28.09 9.41 9.07
C TRP A 4 -27.56 8.45 10.15
N VAL A 5 -28.19 7.28 10.25
CA VAL A 5 -27.76 6.21 11.16
C VAL A 5 -26.95 5.22 10.33
N VAL A 6 -25.67 5.13 10.65
CA VAL A 6 -24.76 4.12 10.08
C VAL A 6 -25.06 2.80 10.79
N PRO A 7 -25.40 1.72 10.07
CA PRO A 7 -25.59 0.42 10.68
C PRO A 7 -24.31 -0.02 11.41
N GLU A 8 -24.42 -0.66 12.57
CA GLU A 8 -23.26 -1.12 13.36
C GLU A 8 -22.34 -2.04 12.55
N GLY A 9 -22.91 -2.82 11.63
CA GLY A 9 -22.15 -3.65 10.69
C GLY A 9 -21.29 -2.85 9.71
N MET A 10 -21.72 -1.66 9.31
CA MET A 10 -20.95 -0.76 8.45
C MET A 10 -19.86 -0.02 9.22
N ALA A 11 -20.12 0.38 10.47
CA ALA A 11 -19.10 0.92 11.36
C ALA A 11 -17.99 -0.12 11.64
N SER A 12 -18.36 -1.38 11.90
CA SER A 12 -17.39 -2.47 12.05
C SER A 12 -16.60 -2.74 10.77
N ALA A 13 -17.24 -2.64 9.60
CA ALA A 13 -16.56 -2.82 8.32
C ALA A 13 -15.57 -1.69 8.05
N ALA A 14 -15.93 -0.43 8.32
CA ALA A 14 -15.05 0.72 8.19
C ALA A 14 -13.80 0.57 9.09
N ALA A 15 -13.99 0.18 10.36
CA ALA A 15 -12.88 -0.08 11.28
C ALA A 15 -11.96 -1.23 10.80
N ALA A 16 -12.53 -2.27 10.20
CA ALA A 16 -11.75 -3.37 9.62
C ALA A 16 -10.92 -2.90 8.40
N VAL A 17 -11.48 -2.05 7.55
CA VAL A 17 -10.76 -1.45 6.42
C VAL A 17 -9.63 -0.55 6.90
N GLU A 18 -9.88 0.29 7.91
CA GLU A 18 -8.84 1.14 8.51
C GLU A 18 -7.67 0.31 9.06
N ALA A 19 -7.97 -0.75 9.84
CA ALA A 19 -6.97 -1.65 10.38
C ALA A 19 -6.18 -2.38 9.28
N LEU A 20 -6.85 -2.80 8.20
CA LEU A 20 -6.20 -3.43 7.05
C LEU A 20 -5.29 -2.45 6.31
N SER A 21 -5.76 -1.23 6.03
CA SER A 21 -4.97 -0.18 5.37
C SER A 21 -3.72 0.17 6.18
N ALA A 22 -3.84 0.31 7.50
CA ALA A 22 -2.69 0.57 8.38
C ALA A 22 -1.65 -0.57 8.32
N ARG A 23 -2.12 -1.83 8.33
CA ARG A 23 -1.24 -3.00 8.17
C ARG A 23 -0.55 -3.04 6.82
N LEU A 24 -1.28 -2.73 5.74
CA LEU A 24 -0.71 -2.65 4.40
C LEU A 24 0.33 -1.54 4.31
N ALA A 25 0.03 -0.34 4.82
CA ALA A 25 0.97 0.78 4.84
C ALA A 25 2.28 0.40 5.55
N ALA A 26 2.17 -0.22 6.74
CA ALA A 26 3.33 -0.67 7.51
C ALA A 26 4.15 -1.73 6.77
N ALA A 27 3.49 -2.71 6.14
CA ALA A 27 4.16 -3.76 5.38
C ALA A 27 4.90 -3.20 4.15
N HIS A 28 4.26 -2.30 3.38
CA HIS A 28 4.89 -1.67 2.22
C HIS A 28 6.06 -0.77 2.63
N ALA A 29 5.91 0.02 3.69
CA ALA A 29 6.99 0.85 4.22
C ALA A 29 8.20 0.02 4.68
N ALA A 30 7.95 -1.13 5.33
CA ALA A 30 9.01 -2.05 5.76
C ALA A 30 9.73 -2.72 4.57
N ALA A 31 8.99 -3.04 3.49
CA ALA A 31 9.55 -3.69 2.30
C ALA A 31 10.25 -2.71 1.34
N ALA A 32 9.84 -1.43 1.32
CA ALA A 32 10.28 -0.45 0.33
C ALA A 32 11.81 -0.35 0.17
N PRO A 33 12.64 -0.25 1.24
CA PRO A 33 14.08 -0.16 1.09
C PRO A 33 14.68 -1.42 0.43
N THR A 34 14.16 -2.59 0.79
CA THR A 34 14.67 -3.89 0.31
C THR A 34 14.42 -4.09 -1.18
N ILE A 35 13.27 -3.63 -1.69
CA ILE A 35 12.87 -3.87 -3.08
C ILE A 35 13.31 -2.74 -4.04
N SER A 36 13.49 -1.52 -3.53
CA SER A 36 13.82 -0.34 -4.37
C SER A 36 15.33 -0.04 -4.46
N ALA A 37 16.15 -0.66 -3.60
CA ALA A 37 17.60 -0.44 -3.57
C ALA A 37 18.37 -1.77 -3.68
N VAL A 38 18.13 -2.50 -4.76
CA VAL A 38 18.80 -3.80 -5.01
C VAL A 38 20.26 -3.55 -5.41
N VAL A 39 21.18 -4.12 -4.65
CA VAL A 39 22.62 -4.07 -4.93
C VAL A 39 23.01 -5.22 -5.85
N ALA A 40 23.79 -4.92 -6.90
CA ALA A 40 24.29 -5.94 -7.82
C ALA A 40 25.28 -6.89 -7.11
N PRO A 41 25.18 -8.22 -7.34
CA PRO A 41 26.09 -9.19 -6.72
C PRO A 41 27.50 -9.18 -7.33
N ALA A 42 27.65 -8.64 -8.55
CA ALA A 42 28.91 -8.53 -9.26
C ALA A 42 28.91 -7.31 -10.21
N ALA A 43 30.10 -6.93 -10.69
CA ALA A 43 30.28 -5.77 -11.57
C ALA A 43 30.11 -6.08 -13.07
N ASP A 44 29.70 -7.29 -13.43
CA ASP A 44 29.43 -7.62 -14.83
C ASP A 44 28.16 -6.89 -15.35
N PRO A 45 28.05 -6.64 -16.65
CA PRO A 45 26.94 -5.87 -17.21
C PRO A 45 25.56 -6.47 -16.93
N VAL A 46 25.45 -7.80 -16.82
CA VAL A 46 24.17 -8.48 -16.57
C VAL A 46 23.73 -8.21 -15.13
N SER A 47 24.63 -8.43 -14.17
CA SER A 47 24.36 -8.16 -12.74
C SER A 47 23.96 -6.70 -12.50
N LEU A 48 24.65 -5.74 -13.10
CA LEU A 48 24.33 -4.31 -12.96
C LEU A 48 22.96 -3.98 -13.58
N SER A 49 22.70 -4.45 -14.79
CA SER A 49 21.44 -4.22 -15.49
C SER A 49 20.25 -4.83 -14.75
N THR A 50 20.38 -6.06 -14.25
CA THR A 50 19.34 -6.74 -13.49
C THR A 50 19.05 -6.03 -12.16
N ALA A 51 20.08 -5.62 -11.41
CA ALA A 51 19.87 -4.89 -10.15
C ALA A 51 19.18 -3.54 -10.37
N ALA A 52 19.56 -2.80 -11.44
CA ALA A 52 18.91 -1.55 -11.81
C ALA A 52 17.45 -1.76 -12.21
N GLY A 53 17.16 -2.78 -13.03
CA GLY A 53 15.78 -3.10 -13.45
C GLY A 53 14.88 -3.54 -12.29
N LEU A 54 15.39 -4.36 -11.37
CA LEU A 54 14.66 -4.76 -10.16
C LEU A 54 14.39 -3.56 -9.25
N SER A 55 15.36 -2.68 -9.06
CA SER A 55 15.20 -1.45 -8.28
C SER A 55 14.14 -0.54 -8.87
N ALA A 56 14.13 -0.34 -10.19
CA ALA A 56 13.12 0.45 -10.89
C ALA A 56 11.71 -0.16 -10.72
N CYS A 57 11.58 -1.48 -10.92
CA CYS A 57 10.32 -2.21 -10.67
C CYS A 57 9.86 -2.06 -9.21
N GLY A 58 10.78 -2.14 -8.24
CA GLY A 58 10.50 -1.91 -6.83
C GLY A 58 9.98 -0.49 -6.54
N ILE A 59 10.58 0.54 -7.16
CA ILE A 59 10.13 1.93 -7.03
C ILE A 59 8.72 2.10 -7.59
N GLU A 60 8.44 1.57 -8.79
CA GLU A 60 7.11 1.61 -9.39
C GLU A 60 6.08 0.91 -8.49
N HIS A 61 6.42 -0.26 -7.96
CA HIS A 61 5.56 -1.00 -7.04
C HIS A 61 5.25 -0.22 -5.76
N VAL A 62 6.26 0.42 -5.14
CA VAL A 62 6.04 1.27 -3.96
C VAL A 62 5.07 2.42 -4.26
N GLY A 63 5.20 3.05 -5.43
CA GLY A 63 4.29 4.11 -5.86
C GLY A 63 2.84 3.61 -5.99
N VAL A 64 2.62 2.51 -6.72
CA VAL A 64 1.29 1.92 -6.92
C VAL A 64 0.68 1.44 -5.61
N ALA A 65 1.48 0.80 -4.74
CA ALA A 65 1.03 0.32 -3.44
C ALA A 65 0.59 1.47 -2.52
N THR A 66 1.33 2.58 -2.51
CA THR A 66 0.99 3.77 -1.73
C THR A 66 -0.34 4.35 -2.19
N GLN A 67 -0.51 4.54 -3.50
CA GLN A 67 -1.78 5.00 -4.07
C GLN A 67 -2.94 4.04 -3.72
N GLY A 68 -2.72 2.73 -3.81
CA GLY A 68 -3.73 1.73 -3.45
C GLY A 68 -4.19 1.82 -2.00
N VAL A 69 -3.25 2.02 -1.06
CA VAL A 69 -3.57 2.21 0.37
C VAL A 69 -4.36 3.50 0.60
N GLU A 70 -4.00 4.59 -0.07
CA GLU A 70 -4.72 5.87 0.02
C GLU A 70 -6.17 5.74 -0.48
N GLU A 71 -6.36 5.14 -1.65
CA GLU A 71 -7.70 4.95 -2.25
C GLU A 71 -8.57 4.00 -1.42
N LEU A 72 -7.98 2.93 -0.88
CA LEU A 72 -8.69 2.00 0.01
C LEU A 72 -9.16 2.70 1.30
N THR A 73 -8.28 3.51 1.90
CA THR A 73 -8.61 4.27 3.11
C THR A 73 -9.72 5.27 2.85
N ARG A 74 -9.64 6.01 1.72
CA ARG A 74 -10.70 6.94 1.31
C ARG A 74 -12.03 6.22 1.08
N SER A 75 -12.00 5.06 0.44
CA SER A 75 -13.20 4.23 0.22
C SER A 75 -13.79 3.71 1.54
N GLY A 76 -12.94 3.39 2.52
CA GLY A 76 -13.34 2.97 3.86
C GLY A 76 -14.12 4.02 4.64
N VAL A 77 -13.79 5.31 4.47
CA VAL A 77 -14.54 6.42 5.08
C VAL A 77 -16.00 6.41 4.61
N GLY A 78 -16.24 6.14 3.33
CA GLY A 78 -17.59 6.06 2.75
C GLY A 78 -18.46 4.97 3.37
N LEU A 79 -17.88 3.86 3.85
CA LEU A 79 -18.62 2.80 4.57
C LEU A 79 -19.11 3.27 5.94
N GLY A 80 -18.30 4.05 6.66
CA GLY A 80 -18.62 4.52 8.00
C GLY A 80 -19.58 5.70 8.03
N THR A 81 -19.94 6.26 6.87
CA THR A 81 -20.86 7.41 6.76
C THR A 81 -22.07 7.11 5.88
N ALA A 82 -22.21 5.90 5.32
CA ALA A 82 -23.35 5.45 4.52
C ALA A 82 -24.55 5.07 5.38
#